data_AF-A0A963MEN9-F1
#
_entry.id   AF-A0A963MEN9-F1
#
_cell.length_a   1.000
_cell.length_b   1.000
_cell.length_c   1.000
_cell.angle_alpha   90.00
_cell.angle_beta   90.00
_cell.angle_gamma   90.00
#
_symmetry.space_group_name_H-M   'P 1'
#
loop_
_entity.id
_entity.type
_entity.pdbx_description
1 polymer ?
#
loop_
_entity_poly.entity_id
_entity_poly.type
_entity_poly.pdbx_seq_one_letter_code
_entity_poly.pdbx_strand_id
1 'polypeptide(L)'
;GSVVRLQDVARVEIGSENYNFSGRYNGYPASGVIVRLAPDANALRAIRTIKERVEAMRDQFPPGVQVAYPVDTTPFVEAAIHDVVKTLGEAIVLVVLVMFLFLQNWRATLIPAIAVPVVLLGTFGVLAVAGFTINMLTMFGMVLAIGLLVDDAIVVVENVERIMEEEHLPPREATRKSMGEITGALV
;
A
#
# COMPACT_ATOMS: atom_id res chain seq x y z
N GLY A 1 12.52 -45.69 60.89
CA GLY A 1 13.29 -45.10 59.78
C GLY A 1 13.00 -43.62 59.75
N SER A 2 14.04 -42.78 59.65
CA SER A 2 13.87 -41.33 59.51
C SER A 2 13.22 -41.00 58.15
N VAL A 3 12.35 -39.99 58.13
CA VAL A 3 11.72 -39.49 56.91
C VAL A 3 12.63 -38.40 56.33
N VAL A 4 13.09 -38.58 55.10
CA VAL A 4 13.83 -37.57 54.33
C VAL A 4 12.90 -36.95 53.29
N ARG A 5 12.85 -35.62 53.23
CA ARG A 5 12.03 -34.83 52.30
C ARG A 5 12.89 -34.30 51.15
N LEU A 6 12.28 -33.98 50.01
CA LEU A 6 12.99 -33.46 48.83
C LEU A 6 13.81 -32.19 49.13
N GLN A 7 13.30 -31.32 49.99
CA GLN A 7 13.99 -30.11 50.45
C GLN A 7 15.29 -30.40 51.22
N ASP A 8 15.46 -31.61 51.78
CA ASP A 8 16.66 -31.98 52.54
C ASP A 8 17.83 -32.33 51.61
N VAL A 9 17.55 -32.59 50.32
CA VAL A 9 18.53 -33.05 49.32
C VAL A 9 18.52 -32.25 48.01
N ALA A 10 17.58 -31.33 47.83
CA ALA A 10 17.47 -30.51 46.63
C ALA A 10 16.87 -29.12 46.94
N ARG A 11 17.28 -28.13 46.14
CA ARG A 11 16.65 -26.82 46.12
C ARG A 11 15.45 -26.86 45.16
N VAL A 12 14.28 -26.51 45.67
CA VAL A 12 13.04 -26.42 44.89
C VAL A 12 12.64 -24.96 44.80
N GLU A 13 12.66 -24.42 43.58
CA GLU A 13 12.21 -23.06 43.30
C GLU A 13 11.47 -23.01 41.97
N ILE A 14 10.58 -22.02 41.82
CA ILE A 14 9.95 -21.73 40.53
C ILE A 14 11.00 -21.00 39.68
N GLY A 15 11.35 -21.60 38.55
CA GLY A 15 12.33 -21.05 37.62
C GLY A 15 11.86 -21.20 36.18
N SER A 16 12.67 -20.68 35.26
CA SER A 16 12.46 -20.89 33.83
C SER A 16 12.67 -22.36 33.45
N GLU A 17 11.94 -22.83 32.43
CA GLU A 17 12.14 -24.17 31.86
C GLU A 17 13.57 -24.34 31.31
N ASN A 18 14.11 -23.28 30.69
CA ASN A 18 15.50 -23.22 30.27
C ASN A 18 16.10 -21.83 30.53
N TYR A 19 17.42 -21.76 30.62
CA TYR A 19 18.19 -20.53 30.85
C TYR A 19 19.10 -20.18 29.67
N ASN A 20 18.79 -20.69 28.48
CA ASN A 20 19.61 -20.53 27.28
C ASN A 20 19.49 -19.12 26.67
N PHE A 21 18.43 -18.39 27.01
CA PHE A 21 18.16 -17.06 26.50
C PHE A 21 17.98 -16.08 27.66
N SER A 22 18.64 -14.93 27.57
CA SER A 22 18.37 -13.79 28.44
C SER A 22 18.09 -12.58 27.56
N GLY A 23 16.92 -11.96 27.78
CA GLY A 23 16.47 -10.79 27.03
C GLY A 23 16.73 -9.52 27.82
N ARG A 24 17.23 -8.49 27.13
CA ARG A 24 17.31 -7.13 27.64
C ARG A 24 16.79 -6.15 26.61
N TYR A 25 16.10 -5.10 27.07
CA TYR A 25 15.69 -3.98 26.24
C TYR A 25 16.12 -2.68 26.93
N ASN A 26 16.92 -1.87 26.22
CA ASN A 26 17.50 -0.63 26.75
C ASN A 26 18.16 -0.78 28.13
N GLY A 27 18.84 -1.90 28.37
CA GLY A 27 19.54 -2.19 29.64
C GLY A 27 18.68 -2.85 30.73
N TYR A 28 17.36 -2.86 30.59
CA TYR A 28 16.43 -3.49 31.54
C TYR A 28 16.14 -4.95 31.17
N PRO A 29 15.89 -5.85 32.15
CA PRO A 29 15.42 -7.21 31.88
C PRO A 29 14.14 -7.19 31.05
N ALA A 30 14.10 -7.97 29.97
CA ALA A 30 12.98 -7.99 29.06
C ALA A 30 12.68 -9.41 28.58
N SER A 31 11.41 -9.66 28.30
CA SER A 31 10.93 -10.82 27.55
C SER A 31 10.11 -10.32 26.37
N GLY A 32 9.89 -11.18 25.39
CA GLY A 32 9.20 -10.77 24.16
C GLY A 32 8.51 -11.92 23.46
N VAL A 33 7.58 -11.55 22.59
CA VAL A 33 6.89 -12.46 21.68
C VAL A 33 7.21 -12.01 20.27
N ILE A 34 7.70 -12.94 19.44
CA ILE A 34 7.89 -12.70 18.02
C ILE A 34 6.59 -13.07 17.32
N VAL A 35 5.90 -12.08 16.77
CA VAL A 35 4.70 -12.30 15.97
C VAL A 35 5.09 -12.36 14.50
N ARG A 36 4.65 -13.42 13.81
CA ARG A 36 4.81 -13.56 12.36
C ARG A 36 3.43 -13.42 11.71
N LEU A 37 3.39 -12.71 10.60
CA LEU A 37 2.17 -12.56 9.82
C LEU A 37 1.81 -13.91 9.19
N ALA A 38 0.54 -14.30 9.31
CA ALA A 38 0.03 -15.46 8.60
C ALA A 38 0.03 -15.20 7.08
N PRO A 39 0.12 -16.26 6.24
CA PRO A 39 -0.10 -16.11 4.80
C PRO A 39 -1.41 -15.37 4.53
N ASP A 40 -1.41 -14.47 3.53
CA ASP A 40 -2.56 -13.68 3.08
C ASP A 40 -3.20 -12.74 4.13
N ALA A 41 -2.60 -12.60 5.31
CA ALA A 41 -3.06 -11.65 6.32
C ALA A 41 -2.59 -10.22 6.02
N ASN A 42 -3.38 -9.24 6.45
CA ASN A 42 -3.04 -7.83 6.30
C ASN A 42 -2.17 -7.35 7.48
N ALA A 43 -0.93 -6.92 7.19
CA ALA A 43 0.03 -6.48 8.19
C ALA A 43 -0.47 -5.30 9.05
N LEU A 44 -1.06 -4.28 8.43
CA LEU A 44 -1.56 -3.08 9.12
C LEU A 44 -2.73 -3.42 10.05
N ARG A 45 -3.62 -4.31 9.63
CA ARG A 45 -4.72 -4.79 10.47
C ARG A 45 -4.21 -5.62 11.64
N ALA A 46 -3.29 -6.55 11.37
CA ALA A 46 -2.74 -7.43 12.41
C ALA A 46 -2.04 -6.64 13.52
N ILE A 47 -1.15 -5.70 13.17
CA ILE A 47 -0.44 -4.90 14.18
C ILE A 47 -1.40 -4.04 14.99
N ARG A 48 -2.44 -3.49 14.34
CA ARG A 48 -3.44 -2.66 14.99
C ARG A 48 -4.20 -3.47 16.02
N THR A 49 -4.71 -4.65 15.65
CA THR A 49 -5.39 -5.56 16.58
C THR A 49 -4.49 -5.98 17.74
N ILE A 50 -3.20 -6.24 17.48
CA ILE A 50 -2.23 -6.59 18.54
C ILE A 50 -2.06 -5.42 19.51
N LYS A 51 -1.82 -4.21 19.01
CA LYS A 51 -1.65 -3.00 19.84
C LYS A 51 -2.91 -2.71 20.66
N GLU A 52 -4.08 -2.78 20.04
CA GLU A 52 -5.38 -2.61 20.72
C GLU A 52 -5.57 -3.66 21.83
N ARG A 53 -5.22 -4.93 21.56
CA ARG A 53 -5.36 -5.99 22.56
C ARG A 53 -4.41 -5.83 23.74
N VAL A 54 -3.16 -5.44 23.47
CA VAL A 54 -2.16 -5.16 24.50
C VAL A 54 -2.60 -3.97 25.36
N GLU A 55 -3.10 -2.90 24.73
CA GLU A 55 -3.63 -1.73 25.43
C GLU A 55 -4.77 -2.12 26.38
N ALA A 56 -5.72 -2.93 25.89
CA ALA A 56 -6.84 -3.43 26.70
C ALA A 56 -6.43 -4.36 27.86
N MET A 57 -5.20 -4.85 27.87
CA MET A 57 -4.65 -5.69 28.96
C MET A 57 -3.71 -4.91 29.89
N ARG A 58 -3.42 -3.64 29.61
CA ARG A 58 -2.44 -2.86 30.39
C ARG A 58 -2.75 -2.80 31.88
N ASP A 59 -4.03 -2.68 32.25
CA ASP A 59 -4.44 -2.61 33.66
C ASP A 59 -4.25 -3.94 34.40
N GLN A 60 -4.05 -5.04 33.69
CA GLN A 60 -3.80 -6.37 34.26
C GLN A 60 -2.31 -6.63 34.47
N PHE A 61 -1.44 -5.73 34.01
CA PHE A 61 0.00 -5.92 34.14
C PHE A 61 0.48 -5.61 35.55
N PRO A 62 1.45 -6.40 36.07
CA PRO A 62 2.09 -6.08 37.34
C PRO A 62 2.74 -4.69 37.32
N PRO A 63 2.85 -4.02 38.48
CA PRO A 63 3.55 -2.75 38.59
C PRO A 63 4.96 -2.82 38.00
N GLY A 64 5.33 -1.84 37.18
CA GLY A 64 6.65 -1.74 36.55
C GLY A 64 6.82 -2.52 35.24
N VAL A 65 5.82 -3.28 34.79
CA VAL A 65 5.84 -3.92 33.46
C VAL A 65 5.41 -2.92 32.39
N GLN A 66 6.25 -2.73 31.38
CA GLN A 66 5.97 -1.88 30.21
C GLN A 66 6.11 -2.69 28.93
N VAL A 67 5.28 -2.37 27.93
CA VAL A 67 5.37 -2.98 26.60
C VAL A 67 6.05 -2.03 25.63
N ALA A 68 7.05 -2.54 24.94
CA ALA A 68 7.73 -1.86 23.85
C ALA A 68 7.56 -2.65 22.55
N TYR A 69 7.57 -1.94 21.42
CA TYR A 69 7.50 -2.52 20.07
C TYR A 69 8.83 -2.23 19.34
N PRO A 70 9.91 -2.97 19.64
CA PRO A 70 11.25 -2.64 19.15
C PRO A 70 11.43 -2.89 17.66
N VAL A 71 10.68 -3.85 17.10
CA VAL A 71 10.72 -4.21 15.69
C VAL A 71 9.29 -4.15 15.17
N ASP A 72 8.95 -3.02 14.55
CA ASP A 72 7.67 -2.79 13.90
C ASP A 72 7.93 -2.24 12.49
N THR A 73 7.59 -3.04 11.48
CA THR A 73 7.76 -2.65 10.07
C THR A 73 6.56 -1.87 9.52
N THR A 74 5.46 -1.76 10.26
CA THR A 74 4.25 -1.12 9.74
C THR A 74 4.38 0.39 9.48
N PRO A 75 5.11 1.19 10.29
CA PRO A 75 5.29 2.61 9.97
C PRO A 75 5.96 2.84 8.62
N PHE A 76 6.90 1.96 8.24
CA PHE A 76 7.56 2.01 6.95
C PHE A 76 6.59 1.68 5.81
N VAL A 77 5.80 0.62 5.97
CA VAL A 77 4.78 0.22 4.97
C VAL A 77 3.72 1.30 4.79
N GLU A 78 3.25 1.89 5.89
CA GLU A 78 2.25 2.96 5.88
C GLU A 78 2.79 4.24 5.21
N ALA A 79 4.01 4.67 5.57
CA ALA A 79 4.67 5.80 4.93
C ALA A 79 4.86 5.55 3.42
N ALA A 80 5.28 4.36 3.02
CA ALA A 80 5.50 4.05 1.62
C ALA A 80 4.20 3.99 0.81
N ILE A 81 3.11 3.44 1.36
CA ILE A 81 1.78 3.50 0.72
C ILE A 81 1.33 4.95 0.58
N HIS A 82 1.47 5.74 1.64
CA HIS A 82 1.12 7.15 1.65
C HIS A 82 1.89 7.93 0.57
N ASP A 83 3.21 7.74 0.48
CA ASP A 83 4.06 8.42 -0.50
C ASP A 83 3.70 8.03 -1.93
N VAL A 84 3.38 6.76 -2.19
CA VAL A 84 2.92 6.35 -3.51
C VAL A 84 1.57 7.01 -3.83
N VAL A 85 0.58 6.96 -2.92
CA VAL A 85 -0.73 7.58 -3.16
C VAL A 85 -0.58 9.08 -3.41
N LYS A 86 0.29 9.76 -2.66
CA LYS A 86 0.63 11.17 -2.89
C LYS A 86 1.24 11.38 -4.28
N THR A 87 2.22 10.56 -4.66
CA THR A 87 2.87 10.62 -5.98
C THR A 87 1.86 10.36 -7.12
N LEU A 88 0.92 9.42 -6.95
CA LEU A 88 -0.17 9.18 -7.92
C LEU A 88 -1.05 10.44 -8.07
N GLY A 89 -1.42 11.08 -6.96
CA GLY A 89 -2.18 12.32 -6.97
C GLY A 89 -1.44 13.47 -7.65
N GLU A 90 -0.16 13.66 -7.33
CA GLU A 90 0.70 14.67 -7.95
C GLU A 90 0.85 14.42 -9.46
N ALA A 91 1.03 13.16 -9.88
CA ALA A 91 1.11 12.79 -11.29
C ALA A 91 -0.19 13.13 -12.04
N ILE A 92 -1.35 12.78 -11.50
CA ILE A 92 -2.64 13.11 -12.12
C ILE A 92 -2.82 14.62 -12.26
N VAL A 93 -2.47 15.40 -11.23
CA VAL A 93 -2.53 16.87 -11.27
C VAL A 93 -1.61 17.41 -12.35
N LEU A 94 -0.36 16.92 -12.43
CA LEU A 94 0.60 17.34 -13.46
C LEU A 94 0.09 17.05 -14.87
N VAL A 95 -0.49 15.87 -15.10
CA VAL A 95 -1.08 15.49 -16.39
C VAL A 95 -2.21 16.44 -16.78
N VAL A 96 -3.10 16.74 -15.85
CA VAL A 96 -4.20 17.70 -16.07
C VAL A 96 -3.66 19.08 -16.41
N LEU A 97 -2.63 19.56 -15.70
CA LEU A 97 -2.04 20.87 -15.95
C LEU A 97 -1.37 20.94 -17.33
N VAL A 98 -0.60 19.92 -17.70
CA VAL A 98 0.07 19.85 -19.02
C VAL A 98 -1.00 19.78 -20.12
N MET A 99 -2.00 18.93 -19.98
CA MET A 99 -3.08 18.82 -20.97
C MET A 99 -3.90 20.10 -21.09
N PHE A 100 -4.16 20.79 -19.99
CA PHE A 100 -4.83 22.08 -20.02
C PHE A 100 -3.97 23.14 -20.73
N LEU A 101 -2.66 23.12 -20.54
CA LEU A 101 -1.75 24.06 -21.20
C LEU A 101 -1.72 23.88 -22.73
N PHE A 102 -1.69 22.63 -23.19
CA PHE A 102 -1.68 22.32 -24.63
C PHE A 102 -3.03 22.55 -25.29
N LEU A 103 -4.12 22.06 -24.70
CA LEU A 103 -5.44 22.07 -25.33
C LEU A 103 -6.25 23.33 -25.04
N GLN A 104 -5.93 24.08 -23.97
CA GLN A 104 -6.65 25.29 -23.52
C GLN A 104 -8.18 25.11 -23.36
N ASN A 105 -8.66 23.86 -23.31
CA ASN A 105 -10.06 23.48 -23.28
C ASN A 105 -10.34 22.57 -22.08
N TRP A 106 -11.11 23.07 -21.11
CA TRP A 106 -11.40 22.34 -19.87
C TRP A 106 -12.12 21.00 -20.11
N ARG A 107 -12.94 20.90 -21.16
CA ARG A 107 -13.71 19.69 -21.47
C ARG A 107 -12.81 18.57 -21.95
N ALA A 108 -11.81 18.90 -22.76
CA ALA A 108 -10.84 17.94 -23.29
C ALA A 108 -9.90 17.44 -22.18
N THR A 109 -9.45 18.35 -21.30
CA THR A 109 -8.60 18.00 -20.15
C THR A 109 -9.26 17.04 -19.16
N LEU A 110 -10.59 17.04 -19.06
CA LEU A 110 -11.33 16.12 -18.19
C LEU A 110 -11.27 14.66 -18.63
N ILE A 111 -11.02 14.41 -19.92
CA ILE A 111 -11.05 13.05 -20.46
C ILE A 111 -9.90 12.23 -19.84
N PRO A 112 -8.61 12.65 -19.89
CA PRO A 112 -7.54 11.94 -19.18
C PRO A 112 -7.70 11.97 -17.66
N ALA A 113 -8.22 13.06 -17.10
CA ALA A 113 -8.41 13.22 -15.65
C ALA A 113 -9.31 12.15 -15.04
N ILE A 114 -10.30 11.67 -15.81
CA ILE A 114 -11.23 10.61 -15.39
C ILE A 114 -10.72 9.24 -15.84
N ALA A 115 -10.17 9.13 -17.05
CA ALA A 115 -9.70 7.87 -17.61
C ALA A 115 -8.61 7.22 -16.74
N VAL A 116 -7.62 7.99 -16.28
CA VAL A 116 -6.50 7.47 -15.49
C VAL A 116 -6.96 6.83 -14.16
N PRO A 117 -7.77 7.50 -13.30
CA PRO A 117 -8.32 6.87 -12.10
C PRO A 117 -9.14 5.61 -12.39
N VAL A 118 -9.93 5.60 -13.47
CA VAL A 118 -10.75 4.43 -13.84
C VAL A 118 -9.89 3.23 -14.18
N VAL A 119 -8.82 3.41 -14.95
CA VAL A 119 -7.90 2.32 -15.28
C VAL A 119 -7.18 1.82 -14.04
N LEU A 120 -6.69 2.72 -13.17
CA LEU A 120 -6.03 2.33 -11.92
C LEU A 120 -6.96 1.51 -11.01
N LEU A 121 -8.23 1.94 -10.85
CA LEU A 121 -9.24 1.17 -10.11
C LEU A 121 -9.50 -0.20 -10.76
N GLY A 122 -9.53 -0.26 -12.09
CA GLY A 122 -9.61 -1.51 -12.85
C GLY A 122 -8.42 -2.43 -12.59
N THR A 123 -7.20 -1.89 -12.57
CA THR A 123 -5.97 -2.62 -12.25
C THR A 123 -6.05 -3.22 -10.85
N PHE A 124 -6.48 -2.45 -9.85
CA PHE A 124 -6.71 -2.99 -8.50
C PHE A 124 -7.74 -4.12 -8.48
N GLY A 125 -8.81 -4.01 -9.28
CA GLY A 125 -9.80 -5.07 -9.45
C GLY A 125 -9.18 -6.36 -10.02
N VAL A 126 -8.39 -6.24 -11.08
CA VAL A 126 -7.70 -7.38 -11.72
C VAL A 126 -6.68 -8.00 -10.76
N LEU A 127 -5.87 -7.18 -10.08
CA LEU A 127 -4.91 -7.65 -9.08
C LEU A 127 -5.61 -8.43 -7.96
N ALA A 128 -6.75 -7.94 -7.48
CA ALA A 128 -7.53 -8.62 -6.45
C ALA A 128 -8.08 -9.98 -6.94
N VAL A 129 -8.61 -10.05 -8.17
CA VAL A 129 -9.11 -11.31 -8.76
C VAL A 129 -7.97 -12.31 -9.00
N ALA A 130 -6.79 -11.82 -9.38
CA ALA A 130 -5.61 -12.65 -9.61
C ALA A 130 -4.86 -13.02 -8.30
N GLY A 131 -5.34 -12.60 -7.13
CA GLY A 131 -4.74 -12.92 -5.83
C GLY A 131 -3.46 -12.14 -5.50
N PHE A 132 -3.18 -11.05 -6.21
CA PHE A 132 -2.06 -10.17 -5.87
C PHE A 132 -2.40 -9.28 -4.67
N THR A 133 -1.37 -8.96 -3.89
CA THR A 133 -1.49 -8.05 -2.74
C THR A 133 -0.96 -6.66 -3.09
N ILE A 134 -1.48 -5.63 -2.41
CA ILE A 134 -0.91 -4.29 -2.48
C ILE A 134 0.36 -4.28 -1.65
N ASN A 135 1.49 -4.20 -2.34
CA ASN A 135 2.83 -4.12 -1.77
C ASN A 135 3.71 -3.17 -2.59
N MET A 136 4.93 -2.94 -2.11
CA MET A 136 5.88 -2.01 -2.75
C MET A 136 6.11 -2.27 -4.24
N LEU A 137 6.22 -3.53 -4.66
CA LEU A 137 6.47 -3.87 -6.07
C LEU A 137 5.26 -3.54 -6.95
N THR A 138 4.06 -3.93 -6.52
CA THR A 138 2.82 -3.59 -7.25
C THR A 138 2.58 -2.09 -7.33
N MET A 139 2.89 -1.35 -6.25
CA MET A 139 2.76 0.10 -6.18
C MET A 139 3.75 0.81 -7.11
N PHE A 140 5.01 0.34 -7.15
CA PHE A 140 6.00 0.88 -8.09
C PHE A 140 5.61 0.60 -9.56
N GLY A 141 5.09 -0.59 -9.83
CA GLY A 141 4.56 -0.94 -11.16
C GLY A 141 3.45 0.01 -11.62
N MET A 142 2.54 0.40 -10.71
CA MET A 142 1.50 1.38 -11.04
C MET A 142 2.05 2.77 -11.35
N VAL A 143 3.04 3.24 -10.59
CA VAL A 143 3.69 4.54 -10.86
C VAL A 143 4.35 4.54 -12.24
N LEU A 144 5.05 3.46 -12.61
CA LEU A 144 5.65 3.32 -13.94
C LEU A 144 4.60 3.23 -15.05
N ALA A 145 3.49 2.51 -14.80
CA ALA A 145 2.42 2.33 -15.77
C ALA A 145 1.67 3.63 -16.08
N ILE A 146 1.62 4.60 -15.16
CA ILE A 146 0.93 5.88 -15.41
C ILE A 146 1.48 6.60 -16.64
N GLY A 147 2.80 6.57 -16.88
CA GLY A 147 3.37 7.22 -18.06
C GLY A 147 2.76 6.68 -19.36
N LEU A 148 2.57 5.36 -19.43
CA LEU A 148 1.96 4.69 -20.58
C LEU A 148 0.45 4.97 -20.65
N LEU A 149 -0.26 4.86 -19.53
CA LEU A 149 -1.71 5.08 -19.46
C LEU A 149 -2.12 6.51 -19.84
N VAL A 150 -1.28 7.47 -19.47
CA VAL A 150 -1.49 8.87 -19.78
C VAL A 150 -1.24 9.09 -21.26
N ASP A 151 -0.15 8.57 -21.82
CA ASP A 151 0.18 8.71 -23.25
C ASP A 151 -0.99 8.27 -24.14
N ASP A 152 -1.58 7.09 -23.86
CA ASP A 152 -2.75 6.58 -24.58
C ASP A 152 -3.94 7.57 -24.54
N ALA A 153 -4.23 8.12 -23.36
CA ALA A 153 -5.33 9.06 -23.19
C ALA A 153 -5.05 10.42 -23.86
N ILE A 154 -3.80 10.86 -23.87
CA ILE A 154 -3.36 12.10 -24.51
C ILE A 154 -3.49 11.97 -26.03
N VAL A 155 -2.90 10.94 -26.62
CA VAL A 155 -2.90 10.72 -28.08
C VAL A 155 -4.33 10.66 -28.64
N VAL A 156 -5.25 10.00 -27.93
CA VAL A 156 -6.65 9.95 -28.36
C VAL A 156 -7.30 11.33 -28.37
N VAL A 157 -7.16 12.11 -27.29
CA VAL A 157 -7.81 13.42 -27.16
C VAL A 157 -7.19 14.44 -28.12
N GLU A 158 -5.86 14.46 -28.22
CA GLU A 158 -5.12 15.34 -29.12
C GLU A 158 -5.49 15.07 -30.59
N ASN A 159 -5.56 13.80 -31.00
CA ASN A 159 -5.91 13.48 -32.38
C ASN A 159 -7.36 13.85 -32.73
N VAL A 160 -8.28 13.77 -31.76
CA VAL A 160 -9.67 14.25 -31.96
C VAL A 160 -9.72 15.77 -32.11
N GLU A 161 -9.04 16.52 -31.24
CA GLU A 161 -8.98 17.99 -31.33
C GLU A 161 -8.32 18.44 -32.63
N ARG A 162 -7.22 17.79 -33.06
CA ARG A 162 -6.58 18.05 -34.36
C ARG A 162 -7.57 17.92 -35.54
N ILE A 163 -8.34 16.84 -35.60
CA ILE A 163 -9.32 16.62 -36.68
C ILE A 163 -10.47 17.64 -36.60
N MET A 164 -10.90 18.00 -35.39
CA MET A 164 -11.92 19.04 -35.20
C MET A 164 -11.42 20.41 -35.68
N GLU A 165 -10.16 20.76 -35.46
CA GLU A 165 -9.56 22.02 -35.91
C GLU A 165 -9.23 22.02 -37.42
N GLU A 166 -8.64 20.96 -37.95
CA GLU A 166 -8.23 20.88 -39.36
C GLU A 166 -9.42 20.71 -40.31
N GLU A 167 -10.34 19.80 -39.98
CA GLU A 167 -11.43 19.39 -40.88
C GLU A 167 -12.80 19.95 -40.49
N HIS A 168 -12.88 20.66 -39.37
CA HIS A 168 -14.11 21.31 -38.90
C HIS A 168 -15.30 20.33 -38.74
N LEU A 169 -14.98 19.07 -38.45
CA LEU A 169 -15.98 18.02 -38.25
C LEU A 169 -16.64 18.14 -36.86
N PRO A 170 -17.92 17.75 -36.72
CA PRO A 170 -18.56 17.70 -35.41
C PRO A 170 -17.90 16.65 -34.50
N PRO A 171 -17.91 16.82 -33.16
CA PRO A 171 -17.12 16.01 -32.23
C PRO A 171 -17.29 14.50 -32.38
N ARG A 172 -18.51 14.04 -32.66
CA ARG A 172 -18.82 12.61 -32.84
C ARG A 172 -18.17 12.05 -34.11
N GLU A 173 -18.17 12.80 -35.20
CA GLU A 173 -17.59 12.37 -36.48
C GLU A 173 -16.07 12.44 -36.42
N ALA A 174 -15.52 13.51 -35.84
CA ALA A 174 -14.09 13.64 -35.58
C ALA A 174 -13.57 12.48 -34.71
N THR A 175 -14.28 12.12 -33.64
CA THR A 175 -13.91 10.97 -32.79
C THR A 175 -13.91 9.66 -33.59
N ARG A 176 -14.92 9.42 -34.42
CA ARG A 176 -15.02 8.20 -35.23
C ARG A 176 -13.89 8.12 -36.26
N LYS A 177 -13.52 9.25 -36.88
CA LYS A 177 -12.41 9.32 -37.83
C LYS A 177 -11.07 9.13 -37.12
N SER A 178 -10.85 9.84 -36.02
CA SER A 178 -9.66 9.74 -35.17
C SER A 178 -9.38 8.29 -34.76
N MET A 179 -10.38 7.60 -34.20
CA MET A 179 -10.23 6.20 -33.82
C MET A 179 -9.89 5.30 -35.01
N GLY A 180 -10.37 5.60 -36.22
CA GLY A 180 -9.99 4.87 -37.43
C GLY A 180 -8.50 4.98 -37.78
N GLU A 181 -7.84 6.09 -37.41
CA GLU A 181 -6.42 6.34 -37.67
C GLU A 181 -5.52 5.71 -36.60
N ILE A 182 -5.92 5.76 -35.32
CA ILE A 182 -5.05 5.41 -34.19
C ILE A 182 -5.32 4.04 -33.55
N THR A 183 -6.48 3.40 -33.79
CA THR A 183 -6.81 2.12 -33.12
C THR A 183 -5.76 1.04 -33.40
N GLY A 184 -5.25 0.95 -34.63
CA GLY A 184 -4.24 -0.05 -34.98
C GLY A 184 -2.84 0.21 -34.39
N ALA A 185 -2.59 1.42 -33.88
CA ALA A 185 -1.35 1.77 -33.20
C ALA A 185 -1.46 1.61 -31.67
N LEU A 186 -2.68 1.66 -31.12
CA LEU A 186 -2.97 1.54 -29.68
C LEU A 186 -3.18 0.09 -29.19
N VAL A 187 -3.49 -0.85 -30.09
CA VAL A 187 -3.84 -2.26 -29.76
C VAL A 187 -2.82 -3.25 -30.30
#